data_AF-A0A101CBD3-F1
#
_entry.id   AF-A0A101CBD3-F1
#
_cell.length_a   1.000
_cell.length_b   1.000
_cell.length_c   1.000
_cell.angle_alpha   90.00
_cell.angle_beta   90.00
_cell.angle_gamma   90.00
#
_symmetry.space_group_name_H-M   'P 1'
#
loop_
_entity.id
_entity.type
_entity.pdbx_description
1 polymer ?
#
loop_
_entity_poly.entity_id
_entity_poly.type
_entity_poly.pdbx_seq_one_letter_code
_entity_poly.pdbx_strand_id
1 'polypeptide(L)'
;MMNIAFKVISYLSIILALVLTYNLLIELSEIETIFEIELIPILIFLIVVSNGVLGFYFLYRKVKPRKYLLILQTLIIIPTCLLLYQIFFNSTISCY
;
A
#
# COMPACT_ATOMS: atom_id res chain seq x y z
N MET A 1 -11.82 -1.50 23.87
CA MET A 1 -11.46 -2.62 22.96
C MET A 1 -11.17 -2.06 21.58
N MET A 2 -10.19 -2.62 20.85
CA MET A 2 -9.95 -2.21 19.46
C MET A 2 -11.05 -2.80 18.60
N ASN A 3 -11.74 -1.97 17.83
CA ASN A 3 -12.87 -2.40 17.01
C ASN A 3 -12.40 -3.45 15.98
N ILE A 4 -13.20 -4.46 15.68
CA ILE A 4 -12.81 -5.53 14.74
C ILE A 4 -12.42 -4.93 13.38
N ALA A 5 -13.14 -3.89 12.94
CA ALA A 5 -12.82 -3.12 11.75
C ALA A 5 -11.39 -2.53 11.75
N PHE A 6 -10.90 -2.03 12.89
CA PHE A 6 -9.52 -1.51 13.00
C PHE A 6 -8.48 -2.60 12.75
N LYS A 7 -8.70 -3.80 13.29
CA LYS A 7 -7.80 -4.93 13.07
C LYS A 7 -7.78 -5.31 11.59
N VAL A 8 -8.95 -5.48 10.99
CA VAL A 8 -9.10 -5.88 9.59
C VAL A 8 -8.42 -4.87 8.66
N ILE A 9 -8.67 -3.57 8.84
CA ILE A 9 -8.04 -2.50 8.04
C ILE A 9 -6.52 -2.50 8.21
N SER A 10 -6.03 -2.69 9.44
CA SER A 10 -4.59 -2.73 9.70
C SER A 10 -3.93 -3.93 9.00
N TYR A 11 -4.54 -5.13 9.07
CA TYR A 11 -4.03 -6.30 8.36
C TYR A 11 -4.04 -6.09 6.84
N LEU A 12 -5.13 -5.55 6.29
CA LEU A 12 -5.22 -5.20 4.87
C LEU A 12 -4.12 -4.22 4.45
N SER A 13 -3.85 -3.18 5.24
CA SER A 13 -2.79 -2.21 4.95
C SER A 13 -1.40 -2.85 4.89
N ILE A 14 -1.13 -3.84 5.76
CA ILE A 14 0.15 -4.56 5.80
C ILE A 14 0.29 -5.45 4.57
N ILE A 15 -0.74 -6.23 4.25
CA ILE A 15 -0.74 -7.11 3.08
C ILE A 15 -0.56 -6.29 1.80
N LEU A 16 -1.28 -5.17 1.68
CA LEU A 16 -1.17 -4.27 0.53
C LEU A 16 0.24 -3.71 0.38
N ALA A 17 0.87 -3.29 1.48
CA ALA A 17 2.25 -2.82 1.47
C ALA A 17 3.23 -3.91 1.03
N LEU A 18 3.06 -5.15 1.50
CA LEU A 18 3.92 -6.27 1.09
C LEU A 18 3.78 -6.57 -0.41
N VAL A 19 2.55 -6.63 -0.93
CA VAL A 19 2.30 -6.89 -2.36
C VAL A 19 2.92 -5.81 -3.23
N LEU A 20 2.71 -4.53 -2.89
CA LEU A 20 3.31 -3.41 -3.62
C LEU A 20 4.83 -3.41 -3.54
N THR A 21 5.41 -3.75 -2.38
CA THR A 21 6.87 -3.87 -2.23
C THR A 21 7.43 -4.96 -3.12
N TYR A 22 6.76 -6.11 -3.16
CA TYR A 22 7.19 -7.22 -3.99
C TYR A 22 7.15 -6.87 -5.49
N ASN A 23 6.05 -6.26 -5.97
CA ASN A 23 5.94 -5.86 -7.36
C ASN A 23 7.00 -4.82 -7.75
N LEU A 24 7.24 -3.84 -6.87
CA LEU A 24 8.24 -2.80 -7.13
C LEU A 24 9.66 -3.37 -7.14
N LEU A 25 9.95 -4.38 -6.30
CA LEU A 25 11.22 -5.11 -6.35
C LEU A 25 11.41 -5.88 -7.66
N ILE A 26 10.33 -6.43 -8.24
CA ILE A 26 10.38 -7.07 -9.56
C ILE A 26 10.67 -6.03 -10.64
N GLU A 27 9.91 -4.93 -10.68
CA GLU A 27 10.16 -3.85 -11.65
C GLU A 27 11.58 -3.29 -11.52
N LEU A 28 12.05 -3.04 -10.30
CA LEU A 28 13.43 -2.61 -10.03
C LEU A 28 14.49 -3.61 -10.50
N SER A 29 14.18 -4.91 -10.50
CA SER A 29 15.12 -5.93 -10.97
C SER A 29 15.25 -5.97 -12.49
N GLU A 30 14.26 -5.44 -13.20
CA GLU A 30 14.23 -5.36 -14.67
C GLU A 30 14.76 -4.01 -15.19
N ILE A 31 14.86 -2.99 -14.32
CA ILE A 31 15.35 -1.65 -14.67
C ILE A 31 16.89 -1.60 -14.58
N GLU A 32 17.55 -1.28 -15.69
CA GLU A 32 19.03 -1.15 -15.74
C GLU A 32 19.55 0.13 -15.05
N THR A 33 18.74 1.19 -14.96
CA THR A 33 19.16 2.46 -14.32
C THR A 33 18.07 3.10 -13.43
N ILE A 34 18.47 3.47 -12.21
CA ILE A 34 17.60 4.04 -11.16
C ILE A 34 16.97 5.40 -11.59
N PHE A 35 17.52 6.03 -12.63
CA PHE A 35 17.07 7.33 -13.14
C PHE A 35 15.85 7.26 -14.07
N GLU A 36 15.45 6.08 -14.53
CA GLU A 36 14.25 5.88 -15.35
C GLU A 36 12.98 5.70 -14.50
N ILE A 37 13.13 5.56 -13.18
CA ILE A 37 12.00 5.37 -12.29
C ILE A 37 11.26 6.70 -12.12
N GLU A 38 10.01 6.75 -12.57
CA GLU A 38 9.15 7.91 -12.39
C GLU A 38 8.99 8.23 -10.89
N LEU A 39 9.03 9.52 -10.54
CA LEU A 39 8.92 9.99 -9.14
C LEU A 39 7.60 9.55 -8.48
N ILE A 40 6.52 9.45 -9.28
CA ILE A 40 5.16 9.17 -8.84
C ILE A 40 5.02 7.76 -8.24
N PRO A 41 5.42 6.66 -8.92
CA PRO A 41 5.35 5.31 -8.34
C PRO A 41 6.17 5.17 -7.05
N ILE A 42 7.34 5.82 -6.95
CA ILE A 42 8.12 5.84 -5.70
C ILE A 42 7.34 6.52 -4.56
N LEU A 43 6.68 7.65 -4.86
CA LEU A 43 5.92 8.40 -3.85
C LEU A 43 4.71 7.60 -3.35
N ILE A 44 4.00 6.94 -4.26
CA ILE A 44 2.89 6.03 -3.96
C ILE A 44 3.38 4.89 -3.07
N PHE A 45 4.49 4.27 -3.45
CA PHE A 45 5.10 3.19 -2.68
C PHE A 45 5.42 3.61 -1.25
N LEU A 46 6.08 4.76 -1.08
CA LEU A 46 6.47 5.27 0.23
C LEU A 46 5.25 5.57 1.13
N ILE A 47 4.17 6.10 0.55
CA ILE A 47 2.90 6.34 1.26
C ILE A 47 2.28 5.02 1.72
N VAL A 48 2.30 3.99 0.89
CA VAL A 48 1.67 2.69 1.20
C VAL A 48 2.46 1.93 2.24
N VAL A 49 3.79 1.89 2.13
CA VAL A 49 4.66 1.26 3.14
C VAL A 49 4.50 1.97 4.48
N SER A 50 4.48 3.30 4.48
CA SER A 50 4.23 4.09 5.69
C SER A 50 2.87 3.74 6.33
N ASN A 51 1.84 3.53 5.50
CA ASN A 51 0.52 3.12 5.97
C ASN A 51 0.51 1.69 6.54
N GLY A 52 1.21 0.75 5.91
CA GLY A 52 1.38 -0.63 6.41
C GLY A 52 2.13 -0.66 7.76
N VAL A 53 3.20 0.14 7.90
CA VAL A 53 3.93 0.30 9.16
C VAL A 53 3.02 0.87 10.26
N LEU A 54 2.21 1.89 9.94
CA LEU A 54 1.19 2.43 10.85
C LEU A 54 0.17 1.36 11.30
N GLY A 55 -0.31 0.52 10.36
CA GLY A 55 -1.18 -0.61 10.66
C GLY A 55 -0.53 -1.60 11.62
N PHE A 56 0.75 -1.91 11.43
CA PHE A 56 1.51 -2.77 12.33
C PHE A 56 1.62 -2.17 13.74
N TYR A 57 1.90 -0.88 13.86
CA TYR A 57 1.94 -0.17 15.14
C TYR A 57 0.59 -0.16 15.86
N PHE A 58 -0.54 -0.09 15.14
CA PHE A 58 -1.87 -0.22 15.74
C PHE A 58 -2.14 -1.63 16.25
N LEU A 59 -1.76 -2.67 15.51
CA LEU A 59 -1.94 -4.06 15.93
C LEU A 59 -1.15 -4.40 17.20
N TYR A 60 0.08 -3.91 17.31
CA TYR A 60 0.91 -4.06 18.51
C TYR A 60 0.50 -3.15 19.68
N ARG A 61 -0.57 -2.34 19.52
CA ARG A 61 -1.04 -1.35 20.51
C ARG A 61 0.02 -0.36 21.00
N LYS A 62 1.17 -0.26 20.33
CA LYS A 62 2.21 0.74 20.65
C LYS A 62 1.68 2.16 20.44
N VAL A 63 0.70 2.32 19.55
CA VAL A 63 0.01 3.60 19.30
C VAL A 63 -1.48 3.43 19.58
N LYS A 64 -2.07 4.35 20.35
CA LYS A 64 -3.52 4.34 20.60
C LYS A 64 -4.27 4.61 19.28
N PRO A 65 -5.19 3.74 18.86
CA PRO A 65 -5.96 3.95 17.64
C PRO A 65 -6.85 5.19 17.79
N ARG A 66 -6.50 6.27 17.09
CA ARG A 66 -7.32 7.49 16.98
C ARG A 66 -8.16 7.42 15.70
N LYS A 67 -9.43 7.84 15.77
CA LYS A 67 -10.36 7.84 14.63
C LYS A 67 -9.77 8.50 13.37
N TYR A 68 -9.05 9.60 13.54
CA TYR A 68 -8.41 10.33 12.43
C TYR A 68 -7.35 9.51 11.67
N LEU A 69 -6.55 8.72 12.38
CA LEU A 69 -5.51 7.92 11.74
C LEU A 69 -6.11 6.79 10.92
N LEU A 70 -7.27 6.27 11.34
CA LEU A 70 -7.98 5.23 10.62
C LEU A 70 -8.64 5.76 9.33
N ILE A 71 -9.20 6.97 9.39
CA ILE A 71 -9.69 7.67 8.21
C ILE A 71 -8.54 7.85 7.21
N LEU A 72 -7.36 8.24 7.70
CA LEU A 72 -6.16 8.37 6.86
C LEU A 72 -5.75 7.03 6.24
N GLN A 73 -5.74 5.92 7.00
CA GLN A 73 -5.43 4.59 6.45
C GLN A 73 -6.41 4.22 5.33
N THR A 74 -7.71 4.37 5.55
CA THR A 74 -8.74 4.05 4.55
C THR A 74 -8.62 4.93 3.31
N LEU A 75 -8.35 6.23 3.50
CA LEU A 75 -8.20 7.20 2.42
C LEU A 75 -6.96 6.93 1.57
N ILE A 76 -5.94 6.28 2.13
CA ILE A 76 -4.78 5.81 1.38
C ILE A 76 -5.08 4.47 0.68
N ILE A 77 -5.72 3.51 1.35
CA ILE A 77 -6.01 2.17 0.83
C ILE A 77 -6.91 2.22 -0.42
N ILE A 78 -7.98 3.02 -0.39
CA ILE A 78 -8.95 3.08 -1.50
C ILE A 78 -8.28 3.46 -2.84
N PRO A 79 -7.56 4.59 -2.96
CA PRO A 79 -6.91 4.95 -4.21
C PRO A 79 -5.78 4.00 -4.58
N THR A 80 -5.08 3.37 -3.61
CA THR A 80 -4.06 2.37 -3.98
C THR A 80 -4.67 1.11 -4.55
N CYS A 81 -5.77 0.61 -3.96
CA CYS A 81 -6.48 -0.54 -4.50
C CYS A 81 -7.04 -0.23 -5.90
N LEU A 82 -7.48 1.00 -6.15
CA LEU A 82 -8.00 1.44 -7.44
C LEU A 82 -6.87 1.52 -8.50
N LEU A 83 -5.70 2.05 -8.12
CA LEU A 83 -4.51 2.06 -8.98
C LEU A 83 -3.98 0.66 -9.27
N LEU A 84 -3.88 -0.21 -8.25
CA LEU A 84 -3.50 -1.60 -8.45
C LEU A 84 -4.50 -2.32 -9.37
N TYR A 85 -5.80 -2.09 -9.17
CA TYR A 85 -6.82 -2.61 -10.07
C TYR A 85 -6.57 -2.14 -11.50
N GLN A 86 -6.31 -0.86 -11.73
CA GLN A 86 -5.99 -0.35 -13.06
C GLN A 86 -4.73 -1.01 -13.64
N ILE A 87 -3.65 -1.15 -12.87
CA ILE A 87 -2.41 -1.78 -13.36
C ILE A 87 -2.69 -3.24 -13.78
N PHE A 88 -3.26 -4.05 -12.87
CA PHE A 88 -3.54 -5.47 -13.12
C PHE A 88 -4.57 -5.70 -14.24
N PHE A 89 -5.58 -4.84 -14.35
CA PHE A 89 -6.64 -4.98 -15.35
C PHE A 89 -6.24 -4.41 -16.72
N ASN A 90 -5.46 -3.32 -16.74
CA ASN A 90 -4.95 -2.76 -18.00
C ASN A 90 -3.84 -3.65 -18.59
N SER A 91 -3.02 -4.29 -17.75
CA SER A 91 -2.06 -5.31 -18.20
C SER A 91 -2.72 -6.56 -18.78
N THR A 92 -3.94 -6.92 -18.36
CA THR A 92 -4.67 -8.07 -18.92
C THR A 92 -5.39 -7.73 -20.22
N ILE A 93 -5.76 -6.47 -20.46
CA ILE A 93 -6.40 -6.04 -21.71
C ILE A 93 -5.37 -5.81 -22.84
N SER A 94 -4.12 -5.44 -22.52
CA SER A 94 -3.08 -5.22 -23.55
C SER A 94 -2.44 -6.50 -24.12
N CYS A 95 -2.89 -7.69 -23.71
CA CYS A 95 -2.49 -8.99 -24.26
C CYS A 95 -3.51 -9.53 -25.29
N TYR A 96 -4.01 -8.68 -26.18
CA TYR A 96 -4.83 -9.08 -27.33
C TYR A 96 -4.40 -8.36 -28.61
#